data_AF-A0AAW2VQ93-F1
#
_entry.id   AF-A0AAW2VQ93-F1
#
_cell.length_a   1.000
_cell.length_b   1.000
_cell.length_c   1.000
_cell.angle_alpha   90.00
_cell.angle_beta   90.00
_cell.angle_gamma   90.00
#
_symmetry.space_group_name_H-M   'P 1'
#
loop_
_entity.id
_entity.type
_entity.pdbx_description
1 polymer ?
#
loop_
_entity_poly.entity_id
_entity_poly.type
_entity_poly.pdbx_seq_one_letter_code
_entity_poly.pdbx_strand_id
1 'polypeptide(L)'
;MADTEPVVKPKPRPIIRIGLFLISHSLFVSVICCTAGVVALLLLPALAKNTYISENALMPGSASPMLSNNDASEGHNFMNRILNLDSETIKSGIEIPELIAKHIVELGGEVNYHKFQPNSNKFHPLHFFLGPDAGVIQENCSCSSYGINTVGIIRAPRGDGKEAIVIVTPYNSVKITTGQALSLGVAYSVFSLLSRVTWLAKDIIWLAADSKHGNMLQLQHG
;
A
#
# COMPACT_ATOMS: atom_id res chain seq x y z
N MET A 1 -77.38 18.54 47.44
CA MET A 1 -76.08 19.23 47.32
C MET A 1 -75.38 18.57 46.15
N ALA A 2 -75.24 19.30 45.04
CA ALA A 2 -74.70 18.78 43.79
C ALA A 2 -73.23 19.18 43.71
N ASP A 3 -72.34 18.20 43.79
CA ASP A 3 -70.91 18.41 43.60
C ASP A 3 -70.60 18.33 42.10
N THR A 4 -70.39 19.49 41.49
CA THR A 4 -69.86 19.61 40.12
C THR A 4 -68.38 19.24 40.11
N GLU A 5 -68.02 18.12 39.50
CA GLU A 5 -66.61 17.77 39.23
C GLU A 5 -65.97 18.72 38.20
N PRO A 6 -64.73 19.17 38.42
CA PRO A 6 -64.03 20.04 37.49
C PRO A 6 -63.49 19.24 36.29
N VAL A 7 -63.96 19.58 35.08
CA VAL A 7 -63.46 19.02 33.82
C VAL A 7 -62.00 19.47 33.58
N VAL A 8 -61.05 18.55 33.79
CA VAL A 8 -59.61 18.78 33.55
C VAL A 8 -59.31 18.74 32.05
N LYS A 9 -58.99 19.89 31.45
CA LYS A 9 -58.52 19.97 30.05
C LYS A 9 -57.08 19.42 29.93
N PRO A 10 -56.79 18.50 29.00
CA PRO A 10 -55.46 17.90 28.90
C PRO A 10 -54.43 18.93 28.40
N LYS A 11 -53.27 19.00 29.09
CA LYS A 11 -52.13 19.83 28.66
C LYS A 11 -51.63 19.34 27.30
N PRO A 12 -51.48 20.21 26.28
CA PRO A 12 -51.04 19.80 24.95
C PRO A 12 -49.58 19.32 25.01
N ARG A 13 -49.34 18.12 24.46
CA ARG A 13 -48.00 17.51 24.42
C ARG A 13 -47.07 18.37 23.56
N PRO A 14 -45.81 18.60 23.97
CA PRO A 14 -44.90 19.54 23.30
C PRO A 14 -44.66 19.20 21.82
N ILE A 15 -44.66 17.91 21.47
CA ILE A 15 -44.50 17.41 20.09
C ILE A 15 -45.65 17.87 19.18
N ILE A 16 -46.87 17.93 19.70
CA ILE A 16 -48.05 18.38 18.94
C ILE A 16 -47.95 19.88 18.66
N ARG A 17 -47.40 20.65 19.62
CA ARG A 17 -47.19 22.10 19.47
C ARG A 17 -46.12 22.42 18.44
N ILE A 18 -45.05 21.62 18.38
CA ILE A 18 -44.00 21.73 17.36
C ILE A 18 -44.55 21.37 15.99
N GLY A 19 -45.33 20.28 15.88
CA GLY A 19 -45.99 19.89 14.64
C GLY A 19 -46.94 20.96 14.10
N LEU A 20 -47.76 21.56 14.97
CA LEU A 20 -48.68 22.64 14.58
C LEU A 20 -47.94 23.91 14.15
N PHE A 21 -46.79 24.19 14.78
CA PHE A 21 -45.91 25.31 14.42
C PHE A 21 -45.21 25.10 13.07
N LEU A 22 -44.75 23.88 12.78
CA LEU A 22 -44.21 23.48 11.48
C LEU A 22 -45.26 23.58 10.37
N ILE A 23 -46.52 23.20 10.66
CA ILE A 23 -47.63 23.29 9.69
C ILE A 23 -47.99 24.75 9.43
N SER A 24 -48.07 25.58 10.47
CA SER A 24 -48.43 27.00 10.32
C SER A 24 -47.37 27.82 9.59
N HIS A 25 -46.09 27.44 9.67
CA HIS A 25 -44.97 28.08 8.97
C HIS A 25 -44.40 27.20 7.85
N SER A 26 -45.21 26.29 7.31
CA SER A 26 -44.79 25.28 6.34
C SER A 26 -44.10 25.86 5.11
N LEU A 27 -44.55 27.02 4.60
CA LEU A 27 -43.92 27.72 3.49
C LEU A 27 -42.48 28.17 3.82
N PHE A 28 -42.27 28.78 4.99
CA PHE A 28 -40.94 29.23 5.41
C PHE A 28 -39.98 28.06 5.61
N VAL A 29 -40.46 27.01 6.29
CA VAL A 29 -39.66 25.80 6.53
C VAL A 29 -39.32 25.10 5.23
N SER A 30 -40.27 25.02 4.29
CA SER A 30 -40.04 24.45 2.96
C SER A 30 -39.01 25.25 2.16
N VAL A 31 -39.07 26.58 2.19
CA VAL A 31 -38.09 27.42 1.49
C VAL A 31 -36.70 27.22 2.09
N ILE A 32 -36.56 27.23 3.41
CA ILE A 32 -35.27 26.99 4.10
C ILE A 32 -34.73 25.59 3.78
N CYS A 33 -35.59 24.57 3.76
CA CYS A 33 -35.18 23.21 3.43
C CYS A 33 -34.75 23.08 1.96
N CYS A 34 -35.49 23.71 1.03
CA CYS A 34 -35.13 23.74 -0.39
C CYS A 34 -33.81 24.46 -0.62
N THR A 35 -33.58 25.62 0.01
CA THR A 35 -32.30 26.34 -0.13
C THR A 35 -31.15 25.55 0.47
N ALA A 36 -31.34 24.92 1.64
CA ALA A 36 -30.34 24.04 2.23
C ALA A 36 -30.00 22.85 1.32
N GLY A 37 -31.01 22.24 0.67
CA GLY A 37 -30.80 21.15 -0.30
C GLY A 37 -30.04 21.59 -1.55
N VAL A 38 -30.37 22.75 -2.11
CA VAL A 38 -29.66 23.33 -3.27
C VAL A 38 -28.21 23.65 -2.90
N VAL A 39 -27.97 24.25 -1.73
CA VAL A 39 -26.62 24.53 -1.22
C VAL A 39 -25.83 23.23 -1.01
N ALA A 40 -26.45 22.18 -0.46
CA ALA A 40 -25.81 20.88 -0.30
C ALA A 40 -25.43 20.24 -1.65
N LEU A 41 -26.28 20.33 -2.67
CA LEU A 41 -25.98 19.85 -4.02
C LEU A 41 -24.86 20.65 -4.69
N LEU A 42 -24.80 21.97 -4.48
CA LEU A 42 -23.71 22.82 -4.98
C LEU A 42 -22.38 22.58 -4.26
N LEU A 43 -22.42 22.16 -2.98
CA LEU A 43 -21.25 21.76 -2.21
C LEU A 43 -20.79 20.33 -2.52
N LEU A 44 -21.64 19.50 -3.13
CA LEU A 44 -21.34 18.10 -3.44
C LEU A 44 -20.01 17.91 -4.21
N PRO A 45 -19.66 18.71 -5.24
CA PRO A 45 -18.38 18.59 -5.95
C PRO A 45 -17.17 18.93 -5.08
N ALA A 46 -17.33 19.82 -4.09
CA ALA A 46 -16.27 20.15 -3.14
C ALA A 46 -16.07 19.06 -2.07
N LEU A 47 -17.12 18.31 -1.76
CA LEU A 47 -17.07 17.13 -0.88
C LEU A 47 -16.68 15.85 -1.63
N ALA A 48 -16.79 15.84 -2.96
CA ALA A 48 -16.41 14.72 -3.79
C ALA A 48 -14.90 14.52 -3.69
N LYS A 49 -14.51 13.46 -2.98
CA LYS A 49 -13.12 12.98 -3.00
C LYS A 49 -12.84 12.43 -4.40
N ASN A 50 -11.62 12.62 -4.90
CA ASN A 50 -11.13 12.02 -6.15
C ASN A 50 -10.94 10.50 -6.00
N THR A 51 -12.01 9.78 -5.67
CA THR A 51 -12.03 8.32 -5.51
C THR A 51 -12.68 7.71 -6.73
N TYR A 52 -11.85 7.01 -7.52
CA TYR A 52 -12.31 6.21 -8.66
C TYR A 52 -13.19 5.06 -8.17
N ILE A 53 -14.42 4.98 -8.69
CA ILE A 53 -15.32 3.84 -8.47
C ILE A 53 -15.18 2.93 -9.68
N SER A 54 -14.58 1.77 -9.48
CA SER A 54 -14.60 0.67 -10.44
C SER A 54 -15.68 -0.31 -10.06
N GLU A 55 -16.42 -0.83 -11.03
CA GLU A 55 -17.34 -1.97 -10.83
C GLU A 55 -16.60 -3.23 -10.34
N ASN A 56 -15.31 -3.35 -10.66
CA ASN A 56 -14.44 -4.46 -10.25
C ASN A 56 -13.68 -4.17 -8.96
N ALA A 57 -13.78 -2.95 -8.41
CA ALA A 57 -13.24 -2.63 -7.10
C ALA A 57 -14.31 -2.84 -6.04
N LEU A 58 -13.86 -3.15 -4.82
CA LEU A 58 -14.75 -3.20 -3.66
C LEU A 58 -15.49 -1.87 -3.52
N MET A 59 -16.82 -1.91 -3.37
CA MET A 59 -17.62 -0.71 -3.18
C MET A 59 -17.13 0.06 -1.94
N PRO A 60 -16.94 1.39 -2.02
CA PRO A 60 -16.54 2.19 -0.86
C PRO A 60 -17.52 1.98 0.30
N GLY A 61 -17.01 1.57 1.46
CA GLY A 61 -17.83 1.24 2.63
C GLY A 61 -18.28 -0.23 2.74
N SER A 62 -18.03 -1.07 1.73
CA SER A 62 -18.28 -2.53 1.83
C SER A 62 -17.15 -3.32 2.47
N ALA A 63 -15.96 -2.74 2.60
CA ALA A 63 -14.82 -3.34 3.28
C ALA A 63 -14.07 -2.29 4.10
N SER A 64 -13.57 -2.69 5.26
CA SER A 64 -12.65 -1.88 6.05
C SER A 64 -11.21 -2.08 5.54
N PRO A 65 -10.42 -1.01 5.33
CA PRO A 65 -9.01 -1.16 4.98
C PRO A 65 -8.29 -1.90 6.12
N MET A 66 -7.57 -2.99 5.78
CA MET A 66 -6.78 -3.72 6.77
C MET A 66 -5.42 -3.06 7.05
N LEU A 67 -4.84 -2.37 6.07
CA LEU A 67 -3.60 -1.64 6.28
C LEU A 67 -3.90 -0.41 7.15
N SER A 68 -3.37 -0.42 8.37
CA SER A 68 -3.59 0.60 9.38
C SER A 68 -2.48 1.65 9.40
N ASN A 69 -2.70 2.74 10.13
CA ASN A 69 -1.66 3.74 10.39
C ASN A 69 -0.46 3.15 11.16
N ASN A 70 -0.69 2.09 11.96
CA ASN A 70 0.40 1.41 12.66
C ASN A 70 1.31 0.67 11.67
N ASP A 71 0.72 -0.03 10.69
CA ASP A 71 1.49 -0.73 9.65
C ASP A 71 2.25 0.28 8.77
N ALA A 72 1.62 1.42 8.44
CA ALA A 72 2.29 2.51 7.74
C ALA A 72 3.46 3.10 8.55
N SER A 73 3.29 3.26 9.87
CA SER A 73 4.35 3.71 10.77
C SER A 73 5.49 2.71 10.87
N GLU A 74 5.19 1.41 10.90
CA GLU A 74 6.18 0.34 10.88
C GLU A 74 7.01 0.37 9.56
N GLY A 75 6.34 0.56 8.41
CA GLY A 75 7.01 0.78 7.13
C GLY A 75 7.90 2.03 7.08
N HIS A 76 7.43 3.13 7.68
CA HIS A 76 8.21 4.36 7.79
C HIS A 76 9.43 4.20 8.70
N ASN A 77 9.29 3.47 9.81
CA ASN A 77 10.41 3.16 10.70
C ASN A 77 11.46 2.29 9.98
N PHE A 78 11.01 1.32 9.19
CA PHE A 78 11.88 0.49 8.36
C PHE A 78 12.64 1.32 7.30
N MET A 79 11.95 2.22 6.59
CA MET A 79 12.56 3.19 5.68
C MET A 79 13.64 4.02 6.39
N ASN A 80 13.34 4.58 7.56
CA ASN A 80 14.30 5.40 8.31
C ASN A 80 15.53 4.59 8.75
N ARG A 81 15.36 3.32 9.12
CA ARG A 81 16.49 2.42 9.42
C ARG A 81 17.40 2.26 8.22
N ILE A 82 16.84 2.10 7.01
CA ILE A 82 17.64 1.97 5.78
C ILE A 82 18.36 3.28 5.46
N LEU A 83 17.70 4.43 5.59
CA LEU A 83 18.31 5.75 5.30
C LEU A 83 19.37 6.17 6.32
N ASN A 84 19.25 5.71 7.56
CA ASN A 84 20.21 5.98 8.63
C ASN A 84 21.42 5.03 8.62
N LEU A 85 21.52 4.10 7.66
CA LEU A 85 22.72 3.28 7.51
C LEU A 85 23.90 4.17 7.11
N ASP A 86 25.03 4.02 7.80
CA ASP A 86 26.21 4.83 7.55
C ASP A 86 26.73 4.65 6.12
N SER A 87 27.18 5.75 5.50
CA SER A 87 27.68 5.74 4.12
C SER A 87 28.94 4.87 3.94
N GLU A 88 29.68 4.57 5.01
CA GLU A 88 30.80 3.60 4.96
C GLU A 88 30.30 2.15 4.95
N THR A 89 29.25 1.87 5.72
CA THR A 89 28.58 0.57 5.84
C THR A 89 27.87 0.19 4.53
N ILE A 90 27.27 1.17 3.84
CA ILE A 90 26.61 0.98 2.54
C ILE A 90 27.60 0.62 1.41
N LYS A 91 28.89 1.00 1.50
CA LYS A 91 29.89 0.68 0.44
C LYS A 91 30.08 -0.83 0.23
N SER A 92 29.83 -1.62 1.27
CA SER A 92 29.87 -3.09 1.20
C SER A 92 28.74 -3.67 0.34
N GLY A 93 27.57 -2.99 0.29
CA GLY A 93 26.38 -3.44 -0.46
C GLY A 93 25.67 -4.67 0.14
N ILE A 94 26.12 -5.18 1.29
CA ILE A 94 25.59 -6.40 1.94
C ILE A 94 24.56 -6.07 3.04
N GLU A 95 24.67 -4.89 3.63
CA GLU A 95 23.95 -4.48 4.86
C GLU A 95 22.45 -4.31 4.67
N ILE A 96 22.03 -3.70 3.55
CA ILE A 96 20.60 -3.57 3.22
C ILE A 96 19.95 -4.95 3.01
N PRO A 97 20.52 -5.87 2.18
CA PRO A 97 20.05 -7.25 2.10
C PRO A 97 19.93 -7.94 3.45
N GLU A 98 20.93 -7.81 4.31
CA GLU A 98 20.97 -8.43 5.63
C GLU A 98 19.90 -7.86 6.57
N LEU A 99 19.71 -6.53 6.55
CA LEU A 99 18.66 -5.85 7.30
C LEU A 99 17.27 -6.33 6.87
N ILE A 100 17.02 -6.42 5.56
CA ILE A 100 15.75 -6.91 5.01
C ILE A 100 15.52 -8.36 5.46
N ALA A 101 16.52 -9.22 5.29
CA ALA A 101 16.47 -10.62 5.69
C ALA A 101 16.14 -10.78 7.18
N LYS A 102 16.82 -10.02 8.05
CA LYS A 102 16.58 -10.04 9.49
C LYS A 102 15.12 -9.75 9.81
N HIS A 103 14.53 -8.72 9.22
CA HIS A 103 13.14 -8.36 9.50
C HIS A 103 12.15 -9.39 8.94
N ILE A 104 12.43 -10.01 7.78
CA ILE A 104 11.59 -11.10 7.26
C ILE A 104 11.58 -12.28 8.24
N VAL A 105 12.74 -12.66 8.77
CA VAL A 105 12.84 -13.75 9.76
C VAL A 105 12.11 -13.38 11.06
N GLU A 106 12.24 -12.14 11.55
CA GLU A 106 11.51 -11.64 12.72
C GLU A 106 9.99 -11.71 12.54
N LEU A 107 9.50 -11.54 11.31
CA LEU A 107 8.09 -11.69 10.95
C LEU A 107 7.64 -13.16 10.76
N GLY A 108 8.55 -14.13 10.91
CA GLY A 108 8.28 -15.55 10.72
C GLY A 108 8.29 -16.02 9.26
N GLY A 109 8.80 -15.19 8.33
CA GLY A 109 8.95 -15.55 6.92
C GLY A 109 10.23 -16.35 6.64
N GLU A 110 10.20 -17.14 5.56
CA GLU A 110 11.40 -17.81 5.03
C GLU A 110 12.23 -16.80 4.23
N VAL A 111 13.57 -16.83 4.37
CA VAL A 111 14.47 -15.95 3.61
C VAL A 111 15.42 -16.73 2.73
N ASN A 112 15.60 -16.27 1.50
CA ASN A 112 16.61 -16.77 0.58
C ASN A 112 17.40 -15.62 -0.05
N TYR A 113 18.69 -15.84 -0.30
CA TYR A 113 19.55 -14.92 -1.04
C TYR A 113 19.80 -15.46 -2.44
N HIS A 114 19.57 -14.63 -3.45
CA HIS A 114 19.92 -14.94 -4.83
C HIS A 114 21.08 -14.04 -5.27
N LYS A 115 22.26 -14.64 -5.38
CA LYS A 115 23.46 -13.97 -5.92
C LYS A 115 23.44 -14.05 -7.43
N PHE A 116 23.58 -12.92 -8.10
CA PHE A 116 23.68 -12.86 -9.55
C PHE A 116 24.93 -12.10 -9.98
N GLN A 117 25.50 -12.52 -11.11
CA GLN A 117 26.59 -11.79 -11.74
C GLN A 117 25.98 -10.84 -12.78
N PRO A 118 26.34 -9.54 -12.74
CA PRO A 118 25.90 -8.60 -13.74
C PRO A 118 26.62 -8.92 -15.05
N ASN A 119 25.98 -9.68 -15.93
CA ASN A 119 26.53 -9.85 -17.25
C ASN A 119 26.35 -8.54 -18.01
N SER A 120 27.43 -7.98 -18.56
CA SER A 120 27.43 -6.72 -19.32
C SER A 120 26.69 -6.83 -20.67
N ASN A 121 25.99 -7.93 -20.91
CA ASN A 121 25.18 -8.14 -22.08
C ASN A 121 24.09 -7.06 -22.14
N LYS A 122 24.39 -6.02 -22.93
CA LYS A 122 23.38 -5.16 -23.55
C LYS A 122 22.29 -6.09 -24.05
N PHE A 123 21.06 -5.85 -23.63
CA PHE A 123 19.93 -6.58 -24.17
C PHE A 123 19.92 -6.36 -25.68
N HIS A 124 20.36 -7.38 -26.42
CA HIS A 124 20.37 -7.38 -27.86
C HIS A 124 19.10 -8.10 -28.29
N PRO A 125 18.01 -7.39 -28.64
CA PRO A 125 16.75 -8.02 -29.02
C PRO A 125 16.90 -9.01 -30.19
N LEU A 126 17.96 -8.87 -30.99
CA LEU A 126 18.28 -9.78 -32.11
C LEU A 126 19.15 -10.99 -31.71
N HIS A 127 19.66 -11.07 -30.48
CA HIS A 127 20.42 -12.22 -30.00
C HIS A 127 19.57 -13.49 -29.90
N PHE A 128 18.23 -13.35 -29.85
CA PHE A 128 17.32 -14.49 -29.99
C PHE A 128 17.45 -15.19 -31.36
N PHE A 129 17.90 -14.49 -32.39
CA PHE A 129 18.08 -15.00 -33.75
C PHE A 129 19.53 -15.33 -34.11
N LEU A 130 20.48 -15.02 -33.23
CA LEU A 130 21.90 -15.31 -33.43
C LEU A 130 22.24 -16.59 -32.66
N GLY A 131 22.85 -17.55 -33.35
CA GLY A 131 23.33 -18.80 -32.74
C GLY A 131 24.38 -18.55 -31.63
N PRO A 132 24.79 -19.62 -30.91
CA PRO A 132 25.51 -19.53 -29.63
C PRO A 132 26.84 -18.74 -29.63
N ASP A 133 27.37 -18.40 -30.81
CA ASP A 133 28.75 -17.96 -30.99
C ASP A 133 28.89 -16.47 -31.32
N ALA A 134 27.83 -15.66 -31.16
CA ALA A 134 27.89 -14.21 -31.37
C ALA A 134 28.60 -13.48 -30.21
N GLY A 135 29.91 -13.66 -30.11
CA GLY A 135 30.83 -12.69 -29.51
C GLY A 135 30.78 -12.55 -28.00
N VAL A 136 31.11 -13.62 -27.26
CA VAL A 136 31.55 -13.47 -25.86
C VAL A 136 33.02 -13.04 -25.87
N ILE A 137 33.27 -11.72 -25.85
CA ILE A 137 34.58 -11.23 -25.44
C ILE A 137 34.66 -11.47 -23.93
N GLN A 138 35.41 -12.50 -23.56
CA GLN A 138 35.70 -12.82 -22.17
C GLN A 138 36.64 -11.76 -21.61
N GLU A 139 36.07 -10.71 -21.03
CA GLU A 139 36.82 -9.82 -20.16
C GLU A 139 37.29 -10.63 -18.94
N ASN A 140 38.61 -10.81 -18.86
CA ASN A 140 39.28 -11.52 -17.79
C ASN A 140 39.22 -10.66 -16.52
N CYS A 141 38.06 -10.62 -15.85
CA CYS A 141 37.86 -9.79 -14.66
C CYS A 141 37.97 -10.64 -13.39
N SER A 142 39.18 -10.67 -12.81
CA SER A 142 39.36 -11.10 -11.43
C SER A 142 38.73 -10.06 -10.50
N CYS A 143 37.66 -10.45 -9.81
CA CYS A 143 36.79 -9.66 -8.91
C CYS A 143 35.50 -9.12 -9.56
N SER A 144 34.63 -10.04 -10.00
CA SER A 144 33.25 -9.71 -10.42
C SER A 144 32.42 -9.23 -9.22
N SER A 145 32.11 -7.94 -9.18
CA SER A 145 31.11 -7.34 -8.29
C SER A 145 29.75 -8.02 -8.53
N TYR A 146 29.30 -8.87 -7.60
CA TYR A 146 28.02 -9.55 -7.69
C TYR A 146 26.90 -8.72 -7.03
N GLY A 147 25.67 -8.89 -7.50
CA GLY A 147 24.46 -8.35 -6.85
C GLY A 147 23.81 -9.40 -5.96
N ILE A 148 23.09 -8.95 -4.93
CA ILE A 148 22.38 -9.83 -3.98
C ILE A 148 20.90 -9.44 -3.93
N ASN A 149 20.04 -10.31 -4.45
CA ASN A 149 18.60 -10.18 -4.25
C ASN A 149 18.21 -10.89 -2.95
N THR A 150 17.34 -10.26 -2.15
CA THR A 150 16.75 -10.87 -0.95
C THR A 150 15.32 -11.28 -1.25
N VAL A 151 14.98 -12.53 -0.94
CA VAL A 151 13.66 -13.11 -1.19
C VAL A 151 13.06 -13.51 0.14
N GLY A 152 11.93 -12.89 0.50
CA GLY A 152 11.09 -13.30 1.63
C GLY A 152 9.90 -14.11 1.16
N ILE A 153 9.56 -15.19 1.85
CA ILE A 153 8.42 -16.04 1.52
C ILE A 153 7.54 -16.21 2.75
N ILE A 154 6.24 -15.95 2.58
CA ILE A 154 5.20 -16.29 3.55
C ILE A 154 4.32 -17.36 2.91
N ARG A 155 4.19 -18.50 3.60
CA ARG A 155 3.28 -19.57 3.19
C ARG A 155 1.84 -19.21 3.51
N ALA A 156 0.94 -19.37 2.54
CA ALA A 156 -0.47 -19.16 2.76
C ALA A 156 -1.04 -20.25 3.68
N PRO A 157 -1.71 -19.90 4.79
CA PRO A 157 -2.32 -20.87 5.69
C PRO A 157 -3.41 -21.74 5.03
N ARG A 158 -4.01 -21.24 3.94
CA ARG A 158 -5.06 -21.94 3.17
C ARG A 158 -4.62 -22.31 1.76
N GLY A 159 -3.36 -22.04 1.40
CA GLY A 159 -2.80 -22.34 0.10
C GLY A 159 -2.26 -23.77 0.03
N ASP A 160 -2.18 -24.32 -1.17
CA ASP A 160 -1.56 -25.61 -1.45
C ASP A 160 -0.08 -25.51 -1.84
N GLY A 161 0.49 -24.29 -1.77
CA GLY A 161 1.87 -23.97 -2.12
C GLY A 161 2.19 -23.96 -3.62
N LYS A 162 1.19 -24.06 -4.52
CA LYS A 162 1.42 -24.07 -5.97
C LYS A 162 1.29 -22.71 -6.65
N GLU A 163 0.55 -21.79 -6.02
CA GLU A 163 0.33 -20.44 -6.54
C GLU A 163 0.90 -19.41 -5.56
N ALA A 164 1.57 -18.40 -6.11
CA ALA A 164 2.17 -17.33 -5.33
C ALA A 164 1.94 -15.95 -5.98
N ILE A 165 1.89 -14.92 -5.13
CA ILE A 165 1.90 -13.52 -5.53
C ILE A 165 3.29 -12.97 -5.23
N VAL A 166 3.94 -12.39 -6.25
CA VAL A 166 5.29 -11.83 -6.12
C VAL A 166 5.22 -10.31 -6.05
N ILE A 167 5.72 -9.73 -4.96
CA ILE A 167 5.93 -8.29 -4.78
C ILE A 167 7.39 -8.01 -5.06
N VAL A 168 7.69 -7.18 -6.07
CA VAL A 168 9.08 -6.87 -6.45
C VAL A 168 9.40 -5.42 -6.09
N THR A 169 10.44 -5.22 -5.30
CA THR A 169 10.94 -3.88 -4.94
C THR A 169 12.41 -3.74 -5.34
N PRO A 170 12.71 -3.01 -6.43
CA PRO A 170 14.07 -2.72 -6.81
C PRO A 170 14.67 -1.64 -5.92
N TYR A 171 15.90 -1.83 -5.46
CA TYR A 171 16.66 -0.83 -4.71
C TYR A 171 18.13 -0.87 -5.12
N ASN A 172 18.88 0.21 -4.90
CA ASN A 172 20.32 0.20 -5.15
C ASN A 172 21.06 -0.04 -3.83
N SER A 173 21.85 -1.12 -3.77
CA SER A 173 22.57 -1.53 -2.55
C SER A 173 23.68 -0.57 -2.11
N VAL A 174 24.18 0.30 -3.00
CA VAL A 174 25.31 1.22 -2.75
C VAL A 174 24.87 2.68 -2.62
N LYS A 175 23.85 3.09 -3.37
CA LYS A 175 23.30 4.46 -3.31
C LYS A 175 21.79 4.40 -3.38
N ILE A 176 21.18 4.14 -2.24
CA ILE A 176 19.72 4.11 -2.15
C ILE A 176 19.13 5.52 -2.26
N THR A 177 18.08 5.68 -3.06
CA THR A 177 17.30 6.92 -3.11
C THR A 177 16.14 6.87 -2.13
N THR A 178 15.65 8.03 -1.68
CA THR A 178 14.48 8.10 -0.78
C THR A 178 13.25 7.38 -1.37
N GLY A 179 13.05 7.46 -2.69
CA GLY A 179 11.95 6.76 -3.37
C GLY A 179 12.09 5.24 -3.32
N GLN A 180 13.31 4.71 -3.46
CA GLN A 180 13.60 3.28 -3.32
C GLN A 180 13.42 2.82 -1.86
N ALA A 181 13.91 3.61 -0.89
CA ALA A 181 13.74 3.31 0.53
C ALA A 181 12.25 3.32 0.94
N LEU A 182 11.46 4.26 0.41
CA LEU A 182 10.02 4.32 0.62
C LEU A 182 9.32 3.10 0.00
N SER A 183 9.71 2.70 -1.21
CA SER A 183 9.19 1.48 -1.85
C SER A 183 9.45 0.23 -0.99
N LEU A 184 10.67 0.08 -0.46
CA LEU A 184 11.01 -0.98 0.49
C LEU A 184 10.18 -0.90 1.78
N GLY A 185 9.97 0.31 2.33
CA GLY A 185 9.13 0.52 3.52
C GLY A 185 7.66 0.15 3.31
N VAL A 186 7.09 0.47 2.15
CA VAL A 186 5.72 0.08 1.79
C VAL A 186 5.61 -1.43 1.58
N ALA A 187 6.56 -2.04 0.87
CA ALA A 187 6.56 -3.49 0.72
C ALA A 187 6.73 -4.21 2.06
N TYR A 188 7.58 -3.69 2.95
CA TYR A 188 7.73 -4.20 4.30
C TYR A 188 6.43 -4.10 5.11
N SER A 189 5.71 -2.97 5.08
CA SER A 189 4.44 -2.85 5.81
C SER A 189 3.37 -3.81 5.29
N VAL A 190 3.29 -3.97 3.96
CA VAL A 190 2.39 -4.95 3.34
C VAL A 190 2.79 -6.37 3.72
N PHE A 191 4.08 -6.71 3.62
CA PHE A 191 4.59 -8.04 3.97
C PHE A 191 4.36 -8.38 5.45
N SER A 192 4.57 -7.41 6.36
CA SER A 192 4.31 -7.53 7.79
C SER A 192 2.82 -7.73 8.11
N LEU A 193 1.93 -7.04 7.40
CA LEU A 193 0.49 -7.29 7.50
C LEU A 193 0.15 -8.70 7.00
N LEU A 194 0.68 -9.08 5.85
CA LEU A 194 0.39 -10.35 5.20
C LEU A 194 0.94 -11.55 6.00
N SER A 195 2.02 -11.40 6.77
CA SER A 195 2.53 -12.47 7.62
C SER A 195 1.64 -12.78 8.82
N ARG A 196 0.79 -11.82 9.24
CA ARG A 196 -0.07 -11.94 10.43
C ARG A 196 -1.49 -12.44 10.13
N VAL A 197 -1.91 -12.44 8.86
CA VAL A 197 -3.28 -12.80 8.47
C VAL A 197 -3.44 -14.30 8.22
N THR A 198 -4.61 -14.84 8.58
CA THR A 198 -4.92 -16.27 8.49
C THR A 198 -5.74 -16.67 7.26
N TRP A 199 -6.15 -15.69 6.45
CA TRP A 199 -7.04 -15.89 5.30
C TRP A 199 -6.31 -15.99 3.96
N LEU A 200 -4.97 -15.88 3.95
CA LEU A 200 -4.18 -16.02 2.72
C LEU A 200 -4.40 -17.39 2.06
N ALA A 201 -4.71 -17.34 0.77
CA ALA A 201 -4.96 -18.51 -0.08
C ALA A 201 -3.82 -18.79 -1.08
N LYS A 202 -2.87 -17.85 -1.25
CA LYS A 202 -1.71 -17.96 -2.13
C LYS A 202 -0.47 -17.50 -1.38
N ASP A 203 0.66 -18.17 -1.61
CA ASP A 203 1.93 -17.81 -1.00
C ASP A 203 2.32 -16.38 -1.42
N ILE A 204 2.98 -15.65 -0.53
CA ILE A 204 3.46 -14.30 -0.82
C ILE A 204 4.97 -14.35 -0.90
N ILE A 205 5.52 -13.88 -2.02
CA ILE A 205 6.95 -13.77 -2.23
C ILE A 205 7.30 -12.29 -2.34
N TRP A 206 8.14 -11.79 -1.45
CA TRP A 206 8.72 -10.46 -1.57
C TRP A 206 10.14 -10.56 -2.11
N LEU A 207 10.36 -10.06 -3.32
CA LEU A 207 11.65 -9.97 -3.98
C LEU A 207 12.20 -8.55 -3.86
N ALA A 208 13.13 -8.33 -2.93
CA ALA A 208 13.93 -7.13 -2.88
C ALA A 208 15.13 -7.28 -3.83
N ALA A 209 15.02 -6.66 -5.00
CA ALA A 209 15.97 -6.82 -6.09
C ALA A 209 17.06 -5.75 -6.02
N ASP A 210 18.32 -6.16 -5.99
CA ASP A 210 19.46 -5.25 -6.11
C ASP A 210 19.57 -4.75 -7.57
N SER A 211 19.45 -3.44 -7.73
CA SER A 211 19.48 -2.73 -9.00
C SER A 211 20.80 -1.98 -9.22
N LYS A 212 21.81 -2.19 -8.37
CA LYS A 212 23.17 -1.61 -8.53
C LYS A 212 23.71 -1.76 -9.95
N HIS A 213 23.44 -2.89 -10.59
CA HIS A 213 23.89 -3.21 -11.95
C HIS A 213 22.78 -3.20 -12.99
N GLY A 214 21.56 -2.88 -12.59
CA GLY A 214 20.40 -2.78 -13.48
C GLY A 214 20.26 -1.37 -14.03
N ASN A 215 20.35 -1.20 -15.35
CA ASN A 215 19.89 0.03 -16.00
C ASN A 215 18.36 0.01 -16.01
N MET A 216 17.74 0.34 -14.89
CA MET A 216 16.35 0.76 -14.92
C MET A 216 16.33 2.07 -15.69
N LEU A 217 15.73 2.08 -16.88
CA LEU A 217 15.52 3.27 -17.71
C LEU A 217 14.97 4.37 -16.81
N GLN A 218 15.85 5.25 -16.32
CA GLN A 218 15.42 6.49 -15.72
C GLN A 218 14.81 7.27 -16.86
N LEU A 219 13.47 7.25 -16.91
CA LEU A 219 12.70 8.20 -17.68
C LEU A 219 13.02 9.58 -17.12
N GLN A 220 14.10 10.17 -17.61
CA GLN A 220 14.37 11.59 -17.43
C GLN A 220 13.17 12.32 -18.00
N HIS A 221 12.41 12.96 -17.12
CA HIS A 221 11.47 13.98 -17.53
C HIS A 221 12.30 15.13 -18.10
N GLY A 222 12.18 15.35 -19.41
CA GLY A 222 12.61 16.57 -20.08
C GLY A 222 11.61 17.70 -19.88
#